data_AF-A0A4P5RRJ1-F1
#
_entry.id   AF-A0A4P5RRJ1-F1
#
_cell.length_a   1.000
_cell.length_b   1.000
_cell.length_c   1.000
_cell.angle_alpha   90.00
_cell.angle_beta   90.00
_cell.angle_gamma   90.00
#
_symmetry.space_group_name_H-M   'P 1'
#
loop_
_entity.id
_entity.type
_entity.pdbx_description
1 polymer ?
#
loop_
_entity_poly.entity_id
_entity_poly.type
_entity_poly.pdbx_seq_one_letter_code
_entity_poly.pdbx_strand_id
1 'polypeptide(L)' 'MAIAPVALCFLLWDAYAIANKHWYFDKQQIIGLFGPLNIPLEEYLFFIVIPLAAIMTIEAVRNVKKHWIIGDEK' A
#
# COMPACT_ATOMS: atom_id res chain seq x y z
N MET A 1 9.52 6.64 9.06
CA MET A 1 8.94 5.46 9.76
C MET A 1 7.41 5.51 9.87
N ALA A 2 6.70 6.18 8.93
CA ALA A 2 5.23 6.26 9.00
C ALA A 2 4.50 5.04 8.41
N ILE A 3 5.07 4.42 7.38
CA ILE A 3 4.44 3.30 6.66
C ILE A 3 4.40 2.02 7.51
N ALA A 4 5.51 1.70 8.20
CA ALA A 4 5.67 0.44 8.93
C ALA A 4 4.57 0.15 9.97
N PRO A 5 4.21 1.05 10.91
CA PRO A 5 3.16 0.75 11.89
C PRO A 5 1.79 0.58 11.23
N VAL A 6 1.48 1.39 10.21
CA VAL A 6 0.21 1.31 9.48
C VAL A 6 0.12 0.00 8.71
N ALA A 7 1.14 -0.32 7.92
CA ALA A 7 1.22 -1.57 7.17
C ALA A 7 1.10 -2.79 8.10
N LEU A 8 1.76 -2.78 9.26
CA LEU A 8 1.65 -3.88 10.23
C LEU A 8 0.21 -4.06 10.73
N CYS A 9 -0.47 -2.98 11.11
CA CYS A 9 -1.86 -3.06 11.57
C CYS A 9 -2.79 -3.64 10.49
N PHE A 10 -2.66 -3.18 9.25
CA PHE A 10 -3.52 -3.66 8.17
C PHE A 10 -3.18 -5.09 7.72
N LEU A 11 -1.91 -5.47 7.65
CA LEU A 11 -1.52 -6.85 7.33
C LEU A 11 -2.02 -7.84 8.39
N LEU A 12 -2.01 -7.47 9.67
CA LEU A 12 -2.60 -8.30 10.73
C LEU A 12 -4.12 -8.43 10.57
N TRP A 13 -4.79 -7.35 10.15
CA TRP A 13 -6.21 -7.37 9.85
C TRP A 13 -6.52 -8.27 8.65
N ASP A 14 -5.74 -8.19 7.57
CA ASP A 14 -5.91 -9.04 6.39
C ASP A 14 -5.71 -10.51 6.75
N ALA A 15 -4.65 -10.83 7.50
CA ALA A 15 -4.43 -12.18 8.01
C ALA A 15 -5.64 -12.70 8.79
N TYR A 16 -6.22 -11.86 9.66
CA TYR A 16 -7.42 -12.21 10.41
C TYR A 16 -8.63 -12.44 9.50
N ALA A 17 -8.89 -11.56 8.53
CA ALA A 17 -10.03 -11.67 7.63
C ALA A 17 -9.95 -12.92 6.74
N ILE A 18 -8.76 -13.24 6.23
CA ILE A 18 -8.49 -14.45 5.44
C ILE A 18 -8.68 -15.70 6.29
N ALA A 19 -8.12 -15.72 7.51
CA ALA A 19 -8.23 -16.86 8.42
C ALA A 19 -9.69 -17.17 8.79
N ASN A 20 -10.53 -16.14 8.94
CA ASN A 20 -11.96 -16.28 9.22
C ASN A 20 -12.83 -16.50 7.97
N LYS A 21 -12.22 -16.58 6.77
CA LYS A 21 -12.93 -16.71 5.49
C LYS A 21 -13.94 -15.57 5.22
N HIS A 22 -13.74 -14.41 5.86
CA HIS A 22 -14.51 -13.20 5.55
C HIS A 22 -14.14 -12.63 4.19
N TRP A 23 -12.90 -12.86 3.77
CA TRP A 23 -12.33 -12.39 2.52
C TRP A 23 -11.38 -13.45 1.95
N TYR A 24 -11.25 -13.47 0.62
CA TYR A 24 -10.34 -14.36 -0.08
C TYR A 24 -9.80 -13.67 -1.34
N PHE A 25 -8.58 -14.03 -1.72
CA PHE A 25 -7.97 -13.57 -2.95
C PHE A 25 -8.20 -14.59 -4.07
N ASP A 26 -8.68 -14.12 -5.22
CA ASP A 26 -8.80 -14.97 -6.40
C ASP A 26 -7.40 -15.34 -6.92
N LYS A 27 -7.11 -16.64 -6.94
CA LYS A 27 -5.83 -17.19 -7.38
C LYS A 27 -5.52 -16.88 -8.85
N GLN A 28 -6.53 -16.57 -9.67
CA GLN A 28 -6.34 -16.19 -11.07
C GLN A 28 -5.90 -14.73 -11.25
N GLN A 29 -6.07 -13.90 -10.21
CA GLN A 29 -5.79 -12.47 -10.26
C GLN A 29 -4.54 -12.06 -9.46
N ILE A 30 -3.89 -13.02 -8.80
CA ILE A 30 -2.63 -12.84 -8.08
C ILE A 30 -1.51 -13.61 -8.77
N ILE A 31 -0.29 -13.13 -8.59
CA ILE A 31 0.96 -13.76 -9.03
C ILE A 31 1.15 -15.14 -8.36
N GLY A 32 0.50 -15.37 -7.22
CA GLY A 32 0.50 -16.66 -6.52
C GLY A 32 1.69 -16.84 -5.57
N LEU A 33 2.48 -15.79 -5.34
CA LEU A 33 3.50 -15.77 -4.29
C LEU A 33 2.87 -15.29 -2.97
N PHE A 34 3.07 -16.07 -1.91
CA PHE A 34 2.53 -15.76 -0.58
C PHE A 34 3.66 -15.48 0.40
N GLY A 35 3.48 -14.42 1.18
CA GLY A 35 4.34 -14.06 2.30
C GLY A 35 3.89 -14.70 3.62
N PRO A 36 4.38 -14.18 4.76
CA PRO A 36 3.89 -14.55 6.08
C PRO A 36 2.36 -14.50 6.20
N LEU A 37 1.77 -15.27 7.10
CA LEU A 37 0.31 -15.25 7.35
C LEU A 37 -0.57 -15.59 6.12
N ASN A 38 0.00 -16.20 5.08
CA ASN A 38 -0.69 -16.59 3.85
C ASN A 38 -1.32 -15.39 3.10
N ILE A 39 -0.69 -14.23 3.20
CA ILE A 39 -1.08 -13.00 2.48
C ILE A 39 -0.32 -12.98 1.13
N PRO A 40 -0.98 -12.63 0.01
CA PRO A 40 -0.32 -12.47 -1.28
C PRO A 40 0.77 -11.38 -1.26
N LEU A 41 1.82 -11.53 -2.08
CA LEU A 41 2.90 -10.54 -2.21
C LEU A 41 2.37 -9.13 -2.53
N GLU A 42 1.32 -9.07 -3.33
CA GLU A 42 0.68 -7.85 -3.81
C GLU A 42 0.24 -6.92 -2.67
N GLU A 43 -0.26 -7.47 -1.56
CA GLU A 43 -0.69 -6.66 -0.41
C GLU A 43 0.51 -6.00 0.27
N TYR A 44 1.65 -6.70 0.39
CA TYR A 44 2.87 -6.08 0.91
C TYR A 44 3.37 -4.98 0.00
N LEU A 45 3.32 -5.20 -1.32
CA LEU A 45 3.70 -4.20 -2.31
C LEU A 45 2.74 -3.01 -2.31
N PHE A 46 1.44 -3.24 -2.07
CA PHE A 46 0.43 -2.18 -1.97
C PHE A 46 0.83 -1.13 -0.92
N PHE A 47 1.25 -1.55 0.27
CA PHE A 47 1.68 -0.63 1.35
C PHE A 47 2.95 0.17 1.04
N ILE A 48 3.71 -0.21 0.01
CA ILE A 48 4.93 0.49 -0.41
C ILE A 48 4.65 1.33 -1.66
N VAL A 49 4.10 0.70 -2.69
CA VAL A 49 3.91 1.28 -4.01
C VAL A 49 2.86 2.37 -3.99
N ILE A 50 1.73 2.20 -3.28
CA ILE A 50 0.66 3.20 -3.29
C ILE A 50 1.08 4.52 -2.60
N PRO A 51 1.69 4.51 -1.40
CA PRO A 51 2.21 5.74 -0.81
C PRO A 51 3.28 6.42 -1.67
N LEU A 52 4.17 5.64 -2.30
CA LEU A 52 5.17 6.17 -3.20
C LEU A 52 4.53 6.81 -4.44
N ALA A 53 3.56 6.15 -5.07
CA ALA A 53 2.83 6.66 -6.22
C ALA A 53 2.09 7.96 -5.87
N ALA A 54 1.51 8.06 -4.68
CA ALA A 54 0.87 9.29 -4.20
C ALA A 54 1.86 10.45 -4.09
N ILE A 55 3.02 10.22 -3.46
CA ILE A 55 4.09 11.22 -3.34
C ILE A 55 4.60 11.62 -4.73
N MET A 56 4.93 10.64 -5.58
CA MET A 56 5.43 10.90 -6.94
C MET A 56 4.42 11.68 -7.78
N THR A 57 3.12 11.43 -7.61
CA THR A 57 2.07 12.18 -8.30
C THR A 57 2.10 13.65 -7.91
N ILE A 58 2.22 13.95 -6.61
CA ILE A 58 2.33 15.33 -6.11
C ILE A 58 3.59 16.00 -6.66
N GLU A 59 4.74 15.31 -6.59
CA GLU A 59 6.02 15.82 -7.10
C GLU A 59 6.00 16.07 -8.62
N ALA A 60 5.36 15.19 -9.39
CA ALA A 60 5.17 15.39 -10.82
C ALA A 60 4.37 16.67 -11.11
N VAL A 61 3.31 16.94 -10.35
CA VAL A 61 2.52 18.17 -10.50
C VAL A 61 3.34 19.40 -10.10
N ARG A 62 4.13 19.36 -9.03
CA ARG A 62 5.02 20.47 -8.64
C ARG A 62 6.03 20.82 -9.73
N ASN A 63 6.64 19.80 -10.32
CA ASN A 63 7.64 19.99 -11.37
C ASN A 63 7.06 20.77 -12.56
N VAL A 64 5.80 20.50 -12.91
CA VAL A 64 5.09 21.22 -13.99
C VAL A 64 4.54 22.57 -13.51
N LYS A 65 3.97 22.63 -12.29
CA LYS A 65 3.36 23.82 -11.69
C LYS A 65 4.20 24.34 -10.53
N LYS A 66 5.32 24.99 -10.84
CA LYS A 66 6.32 25.45 -9.87
C LYS A 66 5.80 26.43 -8.79
N HIS A 67 4.68 27.12 -9.02
CA HIS A 67 4.08 28.04 -8.06
C HIS A 67 2.94 27.41 -7.24
N TRP A 68 2.74 26.10 -7.35
CA TRP A 68 1.67 25.41 -6.64
C TRP A 68 2.05 25.20 -5.18
N ILE A 69 1.30 25.81 -4.26
CA ILE A 69 1.51 25.73 -2.81
C ILE A 69 0.71 24.53 -2.28
N ILE A 70 1.40 23.57 -1.68
CA ILE A 70 0.80 22.33 -1.14
C ILE A 70 0.69 22.37 0.39
N GLY A 71 1.48 23.23 1.04
CA GLY A 71 1.42 23.49 2.49
C GLY A 71 2.55 22.84 3.31
N ASP A 72 3.46 22.13 2.65
CA ASP A 72 4.69 21.54 3.19
C ASP A 72 5.91 22.46 3.10
N GLU A 73 5.77 23.62 2.47
CA GLU A 73 6.81 24.65 2.24
C GLU A 73 7.23 25.43 3.52
N LYS A 74 6.78 25.03 4.72
CA LYS A 74 7.00 25.74 6.00
C LYS A 74 7.93 25.01 6.95
#